data_AF-A0A1Z5JIU8-F1
#
_entry.id   AF-A0A1Z5JIU8-F1
#
_cell.length_a   1.000
_cell.length_b   1.000
_cell.length_c   1.000
_cell.angle_alpha   90.00
_cell.angle_beta   90.00
_cell.angle_gamma   90.00
#
_symmetry.space_group_name_H-M   'P 1'
#
loop_
_entity.id
_entity.type
_entity.pdbx_description
1 polymer ?
#
loop_
_entity_poly.entity_id
_entity_poly.type
_entity_poly.pdbx_seq_one_letter_code
_entity_poly.pdbx_strand_id
1 'polypeptide(L)'
;MHSMTEGVNFDTIAREWRCKWSSDNDKKSLQEAQKTLESVLADVKQIDGVKGVQRIVCGGCLDFKVIISLSADKFEAWQGVNYAPEETFLEKLKAIDGISTVETQNYTIATL
;
A
#
# COMPACT_ATOMS: atom_id res chain seq x y z
N MET A 1 18.09 8.59 -12.28
CA MET A 1 18.30 8.45 -10.82
C MET A 1 17.89 9.77 -10.19
N HIS A 2 16.96 9.74 -9.24
CA HIS A 2 16.44 10.93 -8.59
C HIS A 2 17.21 11.20 -7.30
N SER A 3 17.18 12.44 -6.83
CA SER A 3 17.85 12.87 -5.61
C SER A 3 16.89 13.72 -4.77
N MET A 4 16.80 13.44 -3.48
CA MET A 4 16.11 14.32 -2.52
C MET A 4 17.05 15.41 -1.98
N THR A 5 18.31 15.02 -1.73
CA THR A 5 19.39 15.89 -1.27
C THR A 5 20.73 15.17 -1.51
N GLU A 6 21.85 15.83 -1.22
CA GLU A 6 23.19 15.28 -1.38
C GLU A 6 23.32 13.92 -0.66
N GLY A 7 23.74 12.88 -1.40
CA GLY A 7 23.91 11.52 -0.89
C GLY A 7 22.61 10.71 -0.72
N VAL A 8 21.43 11.31 -0.91
CA VAL A 8 20.13 10.64 -0.77
C VAL A 8 19.47 10.49 -2.14
N ASN A 9 19.89 9.45 -2.85
CA ASN A 9 19.40 9.11 -4.18
C ASN A 9 18.39 7.96 -4.14
N PHE A 10 17.45 7.94 -5.09
CA PHE A 10 16.46 6.89 -5.22
C PHE A 10 16.06 6.66 -6.67
N ASP A 11 15.54 5.47 -6.95
CA ASP A 11 15.01 5.08 -8.25
C ASP A 11 13.57 4.56 -8.16
N THR A 12 13.05 4.45 -6.94
CA THR A 12 11.78 3.81 -6.62
C THR A 12 11.02 4.67 -5.60
N ILE A 13 9.72 4.84 -5.83
CA ILE A 13 8.79 5.44 -4.87
C ILE A 13 7.77 4.38 -4.52
N ALA A 14 7.47 4.23 -3.23
CA ALA A 14 6.44 3.34 -2.76
C ALA A 14 5.24 4.13 -2.21
N ARG A 15 4.04 3.62 -2.50
CA ARG A 15 2.79 3.98 -1.85
C ARG A 15 2.44 2.88 -0.86
N GLU A 16 2.35 3.22 0.42
CA GLU A 16 1.86 2.34 1.47
C GLU A 16 0.38 2.65 1.72
N TRP A 17 -0.45 1.59 1.66
CA TRP A 17 -1.79 1.57 2.22
C TRP A 17 -1.74 0.80 3.53
N ARG A 18 -2.25 1.37 4.62
CA ARG A 18 -2.18 0.72 5.93
C ARG A 18 -3.46 0.83 6.72
N CYS A 19 -3.69 -0.16 7.57
CA CYS A 19 -4.69 -0.13 8.61
C CYS A 19 -4.26 -0.96 9.82
N LYS A 20 -4.95 -0.74 10.94
CA LYS A 20 -4.94 -1.64 12.10
C LYS A 20 -6.09 -2.62 12.00
N TRP A 21 -5.82 -3.90 12.25
CA TRP A 21 -6.84 -4.95 12.37
C TRP A 21 -7.06 -5.34 13.83
N SER A 22 -8.14 -6.04 14.13
CA SER A 22 -8.44 -6.59 15.45
C SER A 22 -8.24 -8.11 15.49
N SER A 23 -7.67 -8.59 16.60
CA SER A 23 -7.57 -10.02 16.90
C SER A 23 -8.90 -10.70 17.24
N ASP A 24 -9.97 -9.93 17.41
CA ASP A 24 -11.30 -10.44 17.75
C ASP A 24 -11.88 -11.31 16.64
N ASN A 25 -12.87 -12.14 17.01
CA ASN A 25 -13.64 -12.97 16.09
C ASN A 25 -12.75 -13.84 15.18
N ASP A 26 -11.72 -14.47 15.75
CA ASP A 26 -10.72 -15.26 15.01
C ASP A 26 -10.05 -14.45 13.88
N LYS A 27 -9.68 -13.19 14.21
CA LYS A 27 -9.01 -12.24 13.29
C LYS A 27 -9.84 -11.97 12.04
N LYS A 28 -11.16 -11.90 12.17
CA LYS A 28 -12.11 -11.71 11.07
C LYS A 28 -11.77 -10.48 10.21
N SER A 29 -11.44 -9.36 10.86
CA SER A 29 -11.06 -8.10 10.19
C SER A 29 -9.83 -8.27 9.28
N LEU A 30 -8.84 -9.07 9.70
CA LEU A 30 -7.65 -9.39 8.91
C LEU A 30 -7.98 -10.25 7.69
N GLN A 31 -8.88 -11.23 7.83
CA GLN A 31 -9.36 -12.06 6.71
C GLN A 31 -10.08 -11.20 5.66
N GLU A 32 -10.88 -10.23 6.09
CA GLU A 32 -11.63 -9.35 5.20
C GLU A 32 -10.74 -8.29 4.54
N ALA A 33 -9.74 -7.77 5.26
CA ALA A 33 -8.70 -6.92 4.67
C ALA A 33 -7.93 -7.66 3.57
N GLN A 34 -7.60 -8.94 3.79
CA GLN A 34 -6.96 -9.79 2.77
C GLN A 34 -7.85 -9.97 1.53
N LYS A 35 -9.14 -10.28 1.70
CA LYS A 35 -10.09 -10.38 0.56
C LYS A 35 -10.23 -9.06 -0.20
N THR A 36 -10.21 -7.95 0.52
CA THR A 36 -10.27 -6.61 -0.06
C THR A 36 -9.04 -6.36 -0.95
N LEU A 37 -7.85 -6.74 -0.50
CA LEU A 37 -6.61 -6.67 -1.30
C LEU A 37 -6.71 -7.56 -2.54
N GLU A 38 -7.16 -8.81 -2.38
CA GLU A 38 -7.32 -9.74 -3.50
C GLU A 38 -8.25 -9.18 -4.59
N SER A 39 -9.27 -8.42 -4.21
CA SER A 39 -10.22 -7.81 -5.14
C SER A 39 -9.64 -6.70 -6.02
N VAL A 40 -8.51 -6.10 -5.63
CA VAL A 40 -7.85 -5.01 -6.39
C VAL A 40 -6.45 -5.39 -6.88
N LEU A 41 -5.92 -6.54 -6.48
CA LEU A 41 -4.52 -6.93 -6.73
C LEU A 41 -4.19 -7.05 -8.21
N ALA A 42 -5.13 -7.49 -9.04
CA ALA A 42 -4.94 -7.58 -10.47
C ALA A 42 -4.72 -6.19 -11.09
N ASP A 43 -5.55 -5.21 -10.74
CA ASP A 43 -5.46 -3.84 -11.22
C ASP A 43 -4.17 -3.17 -10.73
N VAL A 44 -3.82 -3.37 -9.45
CA VAL A 44 -2.56 -2.85 -8.89
C VAL A 44 -1.35 -3.35 -9.67
N LYS A 45 -1.32 -4.63 -10.04
CA LYS A 45 -0.20 -5.21 -10.81
C LYS A 45 -0.12 -4.71 -12.26
N GLN A 46 -1.17 -4.09 -12.78
CA GLN A 46 -1.21 -3.53 -14.12
C GLN A 46 -0.79 -2.05 -14.18
N ILE A 47 -0.61 -1.40 -13.02
CA ILE A 47 -0.14 -0.02 -12.98
C ILE A 47 1.25 0.06 -13.65
N ASP A 48 1.41 0.99 -14.59
CA ASP A 48 2.67 1.19 -15.31
C ASP A 48 3.80 1.52 -14.34
N GLY A 49 4.95 0.87 -14.51
CA GLY A 49 6.13 1.06 -13.68
C GLY A 49 6.13 0.34 -12.33
N VAL A 50 5.13 -0.49 -12.00
CA VAL A 50 5.17 -1.33 -10.79
C VAL A 50 6.37 -2.27 -10.83
N LYS A 51 7.23 -2.14 -9.81
CA LYS A 51 8.37 -3.01 -9.55
C LYS A 51 8.03 -4.14 -8.57
N GLY A 52 7.05 -3.91 -7.68
CA GLY A 52 6.65 -4.91 -6.70
C GLY A 52 5.42 -4.50 -5.89
N VAL A 53 4.70 -5.52 -5.42
CA VAL A 53 3.59 -5.37 -4.48
C VAL A 53 3.85 -6.31 -3.31
N GLN A 54 3.98 -5.77 -2.10
CA GLN A 54 4.27 -6.54 -0.91
C GLN A 54 3.19 -6.29 0.15
N ARG A 55 2.78 -7.36 0.82
CA ARG A 55 1.89 -7.27 1.98
C ARG A 55 2.70 -7.54 3.24
N ILE A 56 2.57 -6.65 4.22
CA ILE A 56 3.18 -6.82 5.55
C ILE A 56 2.05 -6.97 6.57
N VAL A 57 2.13 -8.03 7.38
CA VAL A 57 1.19 -8.26 8.49
C VAL A 57 1.98 -8.41 9.78
N CYS A 58 1.70 -7.55 10.74
CA CYS A 58 2.35 -7.53 12.05
C CYS A 58 1.42 -8.16 13.09
N GLY A 59 1.78 -9.34 13.61
CA GLY A 59 0.99 -10.04 14.63
C GLY A 59 0.95 -9.35 16.00
N GLY A 60 1.97 -8.56 16.34
CA GLY A 60 2.04 -7.87 17.64
C GLY A 60 1.42 -6.48 17.64
N CYS A 61 1.72 -5.69 16.61
CA CYS A 61 1.25 -4.31 16.47
C CYS A 61 -0.03 -4.18 15.64
N LEU A 62 -0.58 -5.30 15.18
CA LEU A 62 -1.83 -5.41 14.44
C LEU A 62 -1.89 -4.56 13.15
N ASP A 63 -0.75 -4.32 12.51
CA ASP A 63 -0.72 -3.66 11.20
C ASP A 63 -1.04 -4.65 10.07
N PHE A 64 -1.84 -4.19 9.11
CA PHE A 64 -1.93 -4.72 7.76
C PHE A 64 -1.49 -3.61 6.81
N LYS A 65 -0.46 -3.88 6.00
CA LYS A 65 0.11 -2.93 5.06
C LYS A 65 0.21 -3.53 3.68
N VAL A 66 -0.04 -2.72 2.67
CA VAL A 66 0.19 -3.02 1.26
C VAL A 66 1.16 -1.97 0.74
N ILE A 67 2.33 -2.41 0.31
CA ILE A 67 3.39 -1.57 -0.24
C ILE A 67 3.40 -1.78 -1.74
N ILE A 68 3.14 -0.73 -2.49
CA ILE A 68 3.16 -0.73 -3.96
C ILE A 68 4.35 0.11 -4.39
N SER A 69 5.39 -0.56 -4.89
CA SER A 69 6.64 0.08 -5.32
C SER A 69 6.61 0.30 -6.83
N LEU A 70 6.79 1.56 -7.26
CA LEU A 70 6.89 1.95 -8.66
C LEU A 70 8.25 2.57 -8.97
N SER A 71 8.66 2.50 -10.24
CA SER A 71 9.71 3.37 -10.76
C SER A 71 9.38 4.85 -10.48
N ALA A 72 10.36 5.61 -10.01
CA ALA A 72 10.16 7.02 -9.68
C ALA A 72 9.62 7.84 -10.88
N ASP A 73 10.09 7.55 -12.10
CA ASP A 73 9.64 8.24 -13.34
C ASP A 73 8.16 7.97 -13.70
N LYS A 74 7.54 6.95 -13.11
CA LYS A 74 6.17 6.53 -13.39
C LYS A 74 5.18 6.91 -12.28
N PHE A 75 5.69 7.31 -11.12
CA PHE A 75 4.87 7.56 -9.94
C PHE A 75 3.92 8.75 -10.12
N GLU A 76 4.39 9.86 -10.71
CA GLU A 76 3.55 11.06 -10.92
C GLU A 76 2.35 10.78 -11.83
N ALA A 77 2.51 9.91 -12.84
CA ALA A 77 1.41 9.50 -13.71
C ALA A 77 0.32 8.74 -12.93
N TRP A 78 0.72 7.85 -12.02
CA TRP A 78 -0.22 7.13 -11.16
C TRP A 78 -0.87 8.04 -10.10
N GLN A 79 -0.11 8.99 -9.56
CA GLN A 79 -0.64 10.04 -8.69
C GLN A 79 -1.68 10.90 -9.42
N GLY A 80 -1.47 11.21 -10.70
CA GLY A 80 -2.41 11.99 -11.52
C GLY A 80 -3.77 11.33 -11.74
N VAL A 81 -3.88 10.02 -11.51
CA VAL A 81 -5.15 9.26 -11.49
C VAL A 81 -5.59 8.90 -10.06
N ASN A 82 -5.20 9.71 -9.08
CA ASN A 82 -5.54 9.55 -7.65
C ASN A 82 -5.16 8.16 -7.09
N TYR A 83 -4.05 7.59 -7.55
CA TYR A 83 -3.56 6.29 -7.12
C TYR A 83 -4.56 5.14 -7.34
N ALA A 84 -5.46 5.24 -8.33
CA ALA A 84 -6.43 4.17 -8.61
C ALA A 84 -5.75 2.79 -8.68
N PRO A 85 -6.28 1.74 -8.01
CA PRO A 85 -7.61 1.63 -7.37
C PRO A 85 -7.64 1.95 -5.85
N GLU A 86 -6.74 2.79 -5.35
CA GLU A 86 -6.57 3.09 -3.91
C GLU A 86 -7.89 3.44 -3.20
N GLU A 87 -8.66 4.38 -3.73
CA GLU A 87 -9.89 4.86 -3.11
C GLU A 87 -10.86 3.70 -2.80
N THR A 88 -11.13 2.85 -3.80
CA THR A 88 -11.98 1.66 -3.65
C THR A 88 -11.45 0.69 -2.59
N PHE A 89 -10.13 0.52 -2.51
CA PHE A 89 -9.51 -0.35 -1.51
C PHE A 89 -9.68 0.23 -0.09
N LEU A 90 -9.40 1.53 0.10
CA LEU A 90 -9.46 2.18 1.40
C LEU A 90 -10.90 2.30 1.91
N GLU A 91 -11.88 2.56 1.05
CA GLU A 91 -13.30 2.59 1.43
C GLU A 91 -13.78 1.22 1.92
N LYS A 92 -13.44 0.15 1.20
CA LYS A 92 -13.75 -1.22 1.63
C LYS A 92 -13.08 -1.56 2.96
N LEU A 93 -11.83 -1.15 3.18
CA LEU A 93 -11.17 -1.35 4.47
C LEU A 93 -11.88 -0.63 5.62
N LYS A 94 -12.28 0.63 5.43
CA LYS A 94 -12.97 1.43 6.45
C LYS A 94 -14.34 0.86 6.83
N ALA A 95 -14.96 0.09 5.93
CA ALA A 95 -16.25 -0.54 6.16
C ALA A 95 -16.16 -1.89 6.92
N ILE A 96 -14.95 -2.41 7.17
CA ILE A 96 -14.77 -3.68 7.89
C ILE A 96 -14.80 -3.43 9.40
N ASP A 97 -15.71 -4.12 10.09
CA ASP A 97 -15.74 -4.11 11.55
C ASP A 97 -14.42 -4.64 12.14
N GLY A 98 -13.85 -3.86 13.07
CA GLY A 98 -12.55 -4.16 13.69
C GLY A 98 -11.34 -3.63 12.92
N ILE A 99 -11.52 -2.93 11.79
CA ILE A 99 -10.47 -2.10 11.19
C ILE A 99 -10.45 -0.72 11.83
N SER A 100 -9.26 -0.17 12.04
CA SER A 100 -9.01 1.20 12.48
C SER A 100 -7.77 1.79 11.81
N THR A 101 -7.54 3.09 12.00
CA THR A 101 -6.32 3.80 11.52
C THR A 101 -6.00 3.53 10.04
N VAL A 102 -6.98 3.76 9.16
CA VAL A 102 -6.79 3.63 7.72
C VAL A 102 -6.06 4.87 7.20
N GLU A 103 -4.83 4.69 6.74
CA GLU A 103 -3.92 5.77 6.35
C GLU A 103 -3.12 5.38 5.10
N THR A 104 -2.51 6.38 4.46
CA THR A 104 -1.58 6.19 3.36
C THR A 104 -0.30 7.00 3.55
N GLN A 105 0.80 6.52 2.98
CA GLN A 105 2.09 7.21 3.03
C GLN A 105 2.89 6.97 1.74
N ASN A 106 3.69 7.97 1.37
CA ASN A 106 4.70 7.83 0.31
C ASN A 106 6.09 7.82 0.92
N TYR A 107 6.98 6.99 0.39
CA TYR A 107 8.41 7.03 0.72
C TYR A 107 9.26 6.57 -0.47
N THR A 108 10.52 6.99 -0.48
CA THR A 108 11.50 6.60 -1.49
C THR A 108 12.23 5.34 -1.07
N ILE A 109 12.61 4.50 -2.04
CA ILE A 109 13.39 3.29 -1.83
C ILE A 109 14.63 3.35 -2.74
N ALA A 110 15.77 2.97 -2.17
CA ALA A 110 17.02 2.79 -2.89
C ALA A 110 17.62 1.42 -2.51
N THR A 111 18.18 0.73 -3.50
CA THR A 111 19.05 -0.42 -3.24
C THR A 111 20.44 0.11 -2.91
N LEU A 112 21.06 -0.40 -1.85
CA LEU A 112 22.39 -0.01 -1.37
C LEU A 112 23.44 -1.07 -1.68
#